data_AF-A0A938W3G9-F1
#
_entry.id   AF-A0A938W3G9-F1
#
_cell.length_a   1.000
_cell.length_b   1.000
_cell.length_c   1.000
_cell.angle_alpha   90.00
_cell.angle_beta   90.00
_cell.angle_gamma   90.00
#
_symmetry.space_group_name_H-M   'P 1'
#
loop_
_entity.id
_entity.type
_entity.pdbx_description
1 polymer ?
#
loop_
_entity_poly.entity_id
_entity_poly.type
_entity_poly.pdbx_seq_one_letter_code
_entity_poly.pdbx_strand_id
1 'polypeptide(L)'
;MRRAAELTHETVELPPFALFFDPHDPLRFFNYARPIEPIGQAASNLRQAQSSGRGASTGIGCDLSAALVALRQAFEARNRLPRLEFVPEYAPGLPAALKAAGFVEEGRNPLLVCTAETFRPAPVVPGLEIVTLTADSPLDALCAAAAAGRSSPPVPRK
;
A
#
# COMPACT_ATOMS: atom_id res chain seq x y z
N MET A 1 6.64 -5.81 5.01
CA MET A 1 5.26 -5.73 4.47
C MET A 1 4.85 -6.91 3.59
N ARG A 2 5.70 -7.47 2.71
CA ARG A 2 5.34 -8.63 1.83
C ARG A 2 4.78 -9.83 2.61
N ARG A 3 5.50 -10.28 3.66
CA ARG A 3 5.14 -11.42 4.51
C ARG A 3 3.84 -11.27 5.31
N ALA A 4 3.39 -10.05 5.61
CA ALA A 4 2.17 -9.82 6.38
C ALA A 4 0.92 -9.82 5.48
N ALA A 5 1.03 -9.32 4.25
CA ALA A 5 -0.05 -9.36 3.28
C ALA A 5 -0.30 -10.80 2.76
N GLU A 6 0.76 -11.61 2.60
CA GLU A 6 0.64 -13.03 2.21
C GLU A 6 -0.15 -13.89 3.22
N LEU A 7 -0.24 -13.46 4.48
CA LEU A 7 -1.01 -14.15 5.51
C LEU A 7 -2.51 -13.84 5.46
N THR A 8 -2.91 -12.78 4.75
CA THR A 8 -4.27 -12.25 4.78
C THR A 8 -4.88 -12.05 3.40
N HIS A 9 -4.07 -12.06 2.33
CA HIS A 9 -4.52 -11.81 0.97
C HIS A 9 -4.02 -12.90 0.01
N GLU A 10 -4.88 -13.28 -0.94
CA GLU A 10 -4.42 -13.86 -2.21
C GLU A 10 -3.59 -12.80 -2.94
N THR A 11 -2.36 -13.15 -3.34
CA THR A 11 -1.47 -12.25 -4.08
C THR A 11 -1.27 -12.74 -5.50
N VAL A 12 -1.46 -11.85 -6.48
CA VAL A 12 -1.22 -12.12 -7.90
C VAL A 12 -0.15 -11.16 -8.41
N GLU A 13 0.97 -11.70 -8.91
CA GLU A 13 1.98 -10.90 -9.60
C GLU A 13 1.54 -10.68 -11.05
N LEU A 14 1.35 -9.42 -11.43
CA LEU A 14 0.98 -8.98 -12.78
C LEU A 14 1.85 -7.77 -13.13
N PRO A 15 3.12 -8.00 -13.54
CA PRO A 15 4.08 -6.92 -13.76
C PRO A 15 3.51 -5.79 -14.66
N PRO A 16 3.71 -4.51 -14.29
CA PRO A 16 4.58 -4.01 -13.24
C PRO A 16 3.89 -3.88 -11.86
N PHE A 17 2.78 -4.59 -11.64
CA PHE A 17 1.98 -4.54 -10.41
C PHE A 17 2.01 -5.86 -9.62
N ALA A 18 1.73 -5.76 -8.33
CA ALA A 18 1.23 -6.85 -7.50
C ALA A 18 -0.18 -6.50 -7.04
N LEU A 19 -1.09 -7.45 -7.14
CA LEU A 19 -2.49 -7.33 -6.79
C LEU A 19 -2.75 -8.15 -5.52
N PHE A 20 -3.51 -7.58 -4.61
CA PHE A 20 -3.87 -8.18 -3.32
C PHE A 20 -5.39 -8.28 -3.24
N PHE A 21 -5.89 -9.48 -2.92
CA PHE A 21 -7.30 -9.76 -2.75
C PHE A 21 -7.57 -10.36 -1.38
N ASP A 22 -8.43 -9.73 -0.60
CA ASP A 22 -8.87 -10.29 0.68
C ASP A 22 -9.90 -11.41 0.42
N PRO A 23 -9.71 -12.62 0.97
CA PRO A 23 -10.59 -13.76 0.73
C PRO A 23 -11.94 -13.65 1.46
N HIS A 24 -12.07 -12.72 2.40
CA HIS A 24 -13.22 -12.62 3.30
C HIS A 24 -14.00 -11.31 3.12
N ASP A 25 -13.34 -10.23 2.71
CA ASP A 25 -13.95 -8.91 2.61
C ASP A 25 -13.91 -8.33 1.18
N PRO A 26 -15.07 -8.09 0.54
CA PRO A 26 -15.13 -7.51 -0.79
C PRO A 26 -14.85 -6.01 -0.84
N LEU A 27 -14.71 -5.33 0.31
CA LEU A 27 -14.50 -3.89 0.36
C LEU A 27 -13.21 -3.51 -0.38
N ARG A 28 -13.32 -2.48 -1.24
CA ARG A 28 -12.22 -2.05 -2.12
C ARG A 28 -10.94 -1.60 -1.40
N PHE A 29 -11.01 -1.33 -0.10
CA PHE A 29 -9.85 -0.92 0.69
C PHE A 29 -8.94 -2.11 1.05
N PHE A 30 -9.47 -3.33 1.07
CA PHE A 30 -8.70 -4.56 1.29
C PHE A 30 -8.31 -5.24 -0.02
N ASN A 31 -8.72 -4.69 -1.16
CA ASN A 31 -8.46 -5.26 -2.47
C ASN A 31 -7.79 -4.20 -3.34
N TYR A 32 -6.47 -4.25 -3.46
CA TYR A 32 -5.70 -3.16 -4.06
C TYR A 32 -4.47 -3.66 -4.81
N ALA A 33 -3.92 -2.80 -5.66
CA ALA A 33 -2.69 -3.05 -6.41
C ALA A 33 -1.63 -2.02 -6.08
N ARG A 34 -0.37 -2.42 -6.21
CA ARG A 34 0.79 -1.53 -6.03
C ARG A 34 1.85 -1.81 -7.10
N PRO A 35 2.68 -0.84 -7.48
CA PRO A 35 3.84 -1.10 -8.32
C PRO A 35 4.85 -2.00 -7.60
N ILE A 36 5.39 -3.01 -8.30
CA ILE A 36 6.51 -3.84 -7.81
C ILE A 36 7.87 -3.31 -8.24
N GLU A 37 7.88 -2.42 -9.22
CA GLU A 37 9.06 -1.71 -9.69
C GLU A 37 8.73 -0.23 -9.98
N PRO A 38 9.73 0.66 -10.04
CA PRO A 38 9.51 2.05 -10.41
C PRO A 38 8.94 2.16 -11.84
N ILE A 39 7.97 3.05 -12.04
CA ILE A 39 7.30 3.28 -13.34
C ILE A 39 7.59 4.70 -13.83
N GLY A 40 8.07 4.83 -15.07
CA GLY A 40 8.45 6.10 -15.69
C GLY A 40 9.97 6.35 -15.71
N GLN A 41 10.42 7.47 -16.27
CA GLN A 41 11.84 7.75 -16.51
C GLN A 41 12.74 7.77 -15.26
N ALA A 42 12.21 8.06 -14.07
CA ALA A 42 12.97 7.94 -12.81
C ALA A 42 13.36 6.49 -12.46
N ALA A 43 12.68 5.49 -13.03
CA ALA A 43 13.02 4.08 -12.92
C ALA A 43 14.39 3.74 -13.52
N SER A 44 14.82 4.52 -14.52
CA SER A 44 16.11 4.36 -15.19
C SER A 44 17.26 4.80 -14.28
N ASN A 45 17.06 5.86 -13.49
CA ASN A 45 18.08 6.44 -12.62
C ASN A 45 18.27 5.65 -11.31
N LEU A 46 17.18 5.13 -10.72
CA LEU A 46 17.24 4.29 -9.52
C LEU A 46 17.91 2.93 -9.78
N ARG A 47 17.72 2.35 -10.99
CA ARG A 47 18.39 1.11 -11.40
C ARG A 47 19.90 1.31 -11.61
N GLN A 48 20.34 2.45 -12.14
CA GLN A 48 21.78 2.77 -12.27
C GLN A 48 22.49 2.91 -10.92
N ALA A 49 21.80 3.42 -9.89
CA ALA A 49 22.37 3.52 -8.54
C ALA A 49 22.46 2.16 -7.81
N GLN A 50 21.69 1.14 -8.25
CA GLN A 50 21.58 -0.17 -7.60
C GLN A 50 22.32 -1.30 -8.35
N SER A 51 22.94 -1.02 -9.51
CA SER A 51 23.58 -2.03 -10.36
C SER A 51 25.05 -2.30 -10.01
N SER A 52 25.33 -2.66 -8.75
CA SER A 52 26.55 -3.39 -8.34
C SER A 52 26.18 -4.76 -7.76
N GLY A 53 25.23 -5.46 -8.40
CA GLY A 53 24.79 -6.79 -7.99
C GLY A 53 23.88 -7.46 -9.03
N ARG A 54 24.46 -8.42 -9.75
CA ARG A 54 23.91 -9.35 -10.75
C ARG A 54 22.39 -9.66 -10.66
N GLY A 55 21.67 -9.47 -11.77
CA GLY A 55 20.34 -10.03 -12.01
C GLY A 55 19.65 -9.37 -13.19
N ALA A 56 19.48 -10.09 -14.31
CA ALA A 56 18.83 -9.60 -15.51
C ALA A 56 17.38 -9.16 -15.21
N SER A 57 17.07 -7.88 -15.41
CA SER A 57 15.69 -7.39 -15.42
C SER A 57 15.27 -7.09 -16.85
N THR A 58 14.53 -8.03 -17.42
CA THR A 58 13.70 -7.81 -18.60
C THR A 58 12.57 -6.88 -18.17
N GLY A 59 12.53 -5.65 -18.69
CA GLY A 59 11.48 -4.71 -18.35
C GLY A 59 11.55 -3.36 -19.04
N ILE A 60 12.01 -3.32 -20.30
CA ILE A 60 11.69 -2.18 -21.17
C ILE A 60 10.22 -2.38 -21.58
N GLY A 61 9.33 -1.56 -21.02
CA GLY A 61 8.03 -1.27 -21.60
C GLY A 61 7.13 -2.47 -21.87
N CYS A 62 6.63 -3.13 -20.82
CA CYS A 62 5.25 -3.60 -20.95
C CYS A 62 4.40 -2.35 -21.22
N ASP A 63 3.52 -2.40 -22.22
CA ASP A 63 2.59 -1.31 -22.45
C ASP A 63 1.78 -1.12 -21.16
N LEU A 64 2.05 -0.03 -20.45
CA LEU A 64 1.40 0.29 -19.19
C LEU A 64 -0.12 0.34 -19.37
N SER A 65 -0.60 0.70 -20.57
CA SER A 65 -2.01 0.61 -20.91
C SER A 65 -2.51 -0.83 -20.88
N ALA A 66 -1.84 -1.76 -21.58
CA ALA A 66 -2.17 -3.18 -21.54
C ALA A 66 -2.10 -3.77 -20.13
N ALA A 67 -1.11 -3.37 -19.33
CA ALA A 67 -1.00 -3.80 -17.93
C ALA A 67 -2.19 -3.30 -17.08
N LEU A 68 -2.63 -2.05 -17.28
CA LEU A 68 -3.81 -1.50 -16.60
C LEU A 68 -5.11 -2.18 -17.04
N VAL A 69 -5.22 -2.59 -18.32
CA VAL A 69 -6.36 -3.40 -18.81
C VAL A 69 -6.36 -4.76 -18.15
N ALA A 70 -5.23 -5.46 -18.12
CA ALA A 70 -5.12 -6.78 -17.49
C ALA A 70 -5.39 -6.72 -15.97
N LEU A 71 -4.93 -5.65 -15.30
CA LEU A 71 -5.26 -5.37 -13.90
C LEU A 71 -6.78 -5.23 -13.72
N ARG A 72 -7.46 -4.40 -14.53
CA ARG A 72 -8.92 -4.23 -14.45
C ARG A 72 -9.64 -5.57 -14.60
N GLN A 73 -9.27 -6.37 -15.60
CA GLN A 73 -9.85 -7.70 -15.82
C GLN A 73 -9.66 -8.63 -14.63
N ALA A 74 -8.49 -8.62 -13.98
CA ALA A 74 -8.22 -9.46 -12.82
C ALA A 74 -9.11 -9.10 -11.60
N PHE A 75 -9.41 -7.82 -11.41
CA PHE A 75 -10.33 -7.34 -10.39
C PHE A 75 -11.79 -7.64 -10.76
N GLU A 76 -12.18 -7.40 -12.01
CA GLU A 76 -13.54 -7.68 -12.52
C GLU A 76 -13.89 -9.17 -12.44
N ALA A 77 -12.96 -10.06 -12.77
CA ALA A 77 -13.14 -11.52 -12.65
C ALA A 77 -13.45 -11.96 -11.20
N ARG A 78 -13.09 -11.15 -10.21
CA ARG A 78 -13.37 -11.38 -8.78
C ARG A 78 -14.54 -10.53 -8.27
N ASN A 79 -15.26 -9.82 -9.14
CA ASN A 79 -16.28 -8.84 -8.77
C ASN A 79 -15.74 -7.80 -7.77
N ARG A 80 -14.57 -7.22 -8.06
CA ARG A 80 -13.92 -6.20 -7.26
C ARG A 80 -13.66 -4.95 -8.09
N LEU A 81 -13.58 -3.80 -7.42
CA LEU A 81 -13.18 -2.55 -8.04
C LEU A 81 -11.68 -2.35 -7.85
N PRO A 82 -10.91 -2.06 -8.92
CA PRO A 82 -9.48 -1.86 -8.82
C PRO A 82 -9.16 -0.55 -8.09
N ARG A 83 -8.34 -0.66 -7.03
CA ARG A 83 -7.74 0.45 -6.30
C ARG A 83 -6.23 0.35 -6.40
N LEU A 84 -5.54 1.48 -6.58
CA LEU A 84 -4.08 1.52 -6.58
C LEU A 84 -3.55 2.34 -5.41
N GLU A 85 -2.50 1.84 -4.77
CA GLU A 85 -1.77 2.53 -3.72
C GLU A 85 -0.29 2.61 -4.09
N PHE A 86 0.24 3.83 -4.13
CA PHE A 86 1.63 4.06 -4.52
C PHE A 86 2.14 5.41 -4.02
N VAL A 87 3.47 5.51 -3.93
CA VAL A 87 4.18 6.76 -3.69
C VAL A 87 4.51 7.39 -5.06
N PRO A 88 4.01 8.60 -5.38
CA PRO A 88 4.22 9.22 -6.69
C PRO A 88 5.70 9.35 -7.07
N GLU A 89 6.58 9.62 -6.11
CA GLU A 89 8.02 9.75 -6.30
C GLU A 89 8.68 8.41 -6.70
N TYR A 90 8.10 7.28 -6.28
CA TYR A 90 8.56 5.94 -6.67
C TYR A 90 8.08 5.55 -8.07
N ALA A 91 6.90 6.01 -8.48
CA ALA A 91 6.27 5.68 -9.76
C ALA A 91 5.76 6.95 -10.50
N PRO A 92 6.65 7.86 -10.91
CA PRO A 92 6.23 9.18 -11.42
C PRO A 92 5.49 9.13 -12.76
N GLY A 93 5.66 8.06 -13.54
CA GLY A 93 4.89 7.86 -14.78
C GLY A 93 3.46 7.33 -14.55
N LEU A 94 3.18 6.79 -13.36
CA LEU A 94 1.93 6.10 -13.07
C LEU A 94 0.71 7.04 -12.98
N PRO A 95 0.77 8.24 -12.34
CA PRO A 95 -0.39 9.14 -12.26
C PRO A 95 -1.00 9.50 -13.63
N ALA A 96 -0.16 9.85 -14.61
CA ALA A 96 -0.62 10.22 -15.94
C ALA A 96 -1.27 9.03 -16.66
N ALA A 97 -0.68 7.85 -16.55
CA ALA A 97 -1.22 6.63 -17.14
C ALA A 97 -2.55 6.21 -16.50
N LEU A 98 -2.67 6.30 -15.17
CA LEU A 98 -3.91 6.03 -14.46
C LEU A 98 -5.04 6.96 -14.91
N LYS A 99 -4.76 8.26 -15.00
CA LYS A 99 -5.72 9.24 -15.50
C LYS A 99 -6.15 8.94 -16.94
N ALA A 100 -5.20 8.61 -17.83
CA ALA A 100 -5.51 8.23 -19.21
C ALA A 100 -6.36 6.95 -19.30
N ALA A 101 -6.17 6.01 -18.37
CA ALA A 101 -6.96 4.79 -18.24
C ALA A 101 -8.27 4.98 -17.44
N GLY A 102 -8.67 6.23 -17.14
CA GLY A 102 -9.95 6.55 -16.49
C GLY A 102 -10.01 6.28 -14.98
N PHE A 103 -8.87 6.11 -14.31
CA PHE A 103 -8.83 6.10 -12.84
C PHE A 103 -8.92 7.53 -12.29
N VAL A 104 -9.52 7.65 -11.10
CA VAL A 104 -9.67 8.91 -10.38
C VAL A 104 -8.86 8.85 -9.09
N GLU A 105 -8.17 9.94 -8.74
CA GLU A 105 -7.47 10.05 -7.46
C GLU A 105 -8.50 10.18 -6.33
N GLU A 106 -8.59 9.16 -5.48
CA GLU A 106 -9.53 9.15 -4.35
C GLU A 106 -9.01 9.89 -3.12
N GLY A 107 -7.69 10.01 -2.97
CA GLY A 107 -7.08 10.65 -1.82
C GLY A 107 -5.56 10.67 -1.90
N ARG A 108 -4.98 11.66 -1.24
CA ARG A 108 -3.54 11.85 -1.11
C ARG A 108 -3.20 12.07 0.35
N ASN A 109 -2.67 11.03 0.98
CA ASN A 109 -2.28 11.08 2.37
C ASN A 109 -0.78 11.34 2.46
N PRO A 110 -0.33 12.31 3.27
CA PRO A 110 1.09 12.54 3.47
C PRO A 110 1.72 11.32 4.15
N LEU A 111 2.83 10.84 3.60
CA LEU A 111 3.65 9.84 4.27
C LEU A 111 4.55 10.55 5.29
N LEU A 112 4.28 10.34 6.57
CA LEU A 112 5.11 10.84 7.66
C LEU A 112 6.19 9.81 7.97
N VAL A 113 7.46 10.25 8.01
CA VAL A 113 8.61 9.41 8.34
C VAL A 113 9.20 9.89 9.65
N CYS A 114 9.34 8.99 10.62
CA CYS A 114 10.08 9.21 11.86
C CYS A 114 11.26 8.25 11.87
N THR A 115 12.48 8.79 11.92
CA THR A 115 13.70 7.98 12.03
C THR A 115 14.02 7.73 13.49
N ALA A 116 14.90 6.76 13.79
CA ALA A 116 15.32 6.50 15.15
C ALA A 116 15.99 7.74 15.80
N GLU A 117 16.71 8.54 15.00
CA GLU A 117 17.40 9.75 15.45
C GLU A 117 16.46 10.93 15.70
N THR A 118 15.30 10.96 15.03
CA THR A 118 14.30 12.04 15.15
C THR A 118 13.14 11.67 16.08
N PHE A 119 13.07 10.41 16.51
CA PHE A 119 12.07 9.93 17.45
C PHE A 119 12.17 10.66 18.79
N ARG A 120 11.02 11.13 19.27
CA ARG A 120 10.88 11.72 20.60
C ARG A 120 9.76 11.00 21.34
N PRO A 121 10.01 10.40 22.51
CA PRO A 121 8.95 9.76 23.27
C PRO A 121 7.91 10.80 23.70
N ALA A 122 6.65 10.38 23.74
CA ALA A 122 5.59 11.21 24.29
C ALA A 122 5.85 11.48 25.78
N PRO A 123 5.50 12.66 26.31
CA PRO A 123 5.55 12.91 27.75
C PRO A 123 4.67 11.91 28.52
N VAL A 124 5.07 11.57 29.74
CA VAL A 124 4.26 10.74 30.63
C VAL A 124 3.01 11.50 31.03
N VAL A 125 1.85 10.86 30.88
CA VAL A 125 0.56 11.38 31.33
C VAL A 125 0.16 10.63 32.61
N PRO A 126 0.01 11.30 33.76
CA PRO A 126 -0.41 10.64 35.01
C PRO A 126 -1.72 9.86 34.83
N GLY A 127 -1.75 8.60 35.27
CA GLY A 127 -2.91 7.73 35.16
C GLY A 127 -3.11 7.07 33.78
N LEU A 128 -2.24 7.35 32.80
CA LEU A 128 -2.22 6.65 31.51
C LEU A 128 -1.12 5.58 31.50
N GLU A 129 -1.51 4.35 31.21
CA GLU A 129 -0.60 3.22 31.02
C GLU A 129 -0.61 2.79 29.54
N ILE A 130 0.58 2.48 29.00
CA ILE A 130 0.74 1.89 27.66
C ILE A 130 1.12 0.44 27.85
N VAL A 131 0.26 -0.48 27.40
CA VAL A 131 0.48 -1.93 27.50
C VAL A 131 0.71 -2.51 26.10
N THR A 132 1.74 -3.34 25.97
CA THR A 132 2.03 -4.07 24.72
C THR A 132 1.18 -5.32 24.65
N LEU A 133 0.39 -5.46 23.59
CA LEU A 133 -0.35 -6.69 23.30
C LEU A 133 0.63 -7.79 22.84
N THR A 134 0.42 -9.00 23.36
CA THR A 134 1.20 -10.21 23.09
C THR A 134 0.29 -11.33 22.58
N ALA A 135 0.88 -12.46 22.17
CA ALA A 135 0.12 -13.64 21.77
C ALA A 135 -0.77 -14.20 22.90
N ASP A 136 -0.41 -13.95 24.16
CA ASP A 136 -1.15 -14.40 25.34
C ASP A 136 -2.17 -13.38 25.84
N SER A 137 -2.31 -12.23 25.15
CA SER A 137 -3.29 -11.21 25.53
C SER A 137 -4.73 -11.70 25.33
N PRO A 138 -5.66 -11.34 26.23
CA PRO A 138 -7.02 -11.81 26.12
C PRO A 138 -7.74 -11.17 24.93
N LEU A 139 -8.69 -11.91 24.37
CA LEU A 139 -9.35 -11.51 23.12
C LEU A 139 -10.13 -10.19 23.25
N ASP A 140 -10.71 -9.92 24.41
CA ASP A 140 -11.41 -8.67 24.68
C ASP A 140 -10.48 -7.45 24.63
N ALA A 141 -9.24 -7.57 25.15
CA ALA A 141 -8.21 -6.53 25.01
C ALA A 141 -7.81 -6.31 23.55
N LEU A 142 -7.68 -7.39 22.76
CA LEU A 142 -7.41 -7.30 21.32
C LEU A 142 -8.57 -6.60 20.59
N CYS A 143 -9.81 -6.95 20.90
CA CYS A 143 -11.01 -6.34 20.33
C CYS A 143 -11.12 -4.85 20.69
N ALA A 144 -10.87 -4.49 21.96
CA ALA A 144 -10.90 -3.12 22.42
C ALA A 144 -9.84 -2.25 21.70
N ALA A 145 -8.62 -2.76 21.57
CA ALA A 145 -7.55 -2.07 20.83
C ALA A 145 -7.90 -1.87 19.35
N ALA A 146 -8.46 -2.90 18.69
CA ALA A 146 -8.89 -2.81 17.31
C ALA A 146 -10.02 -1.79 17.10
N ALA A 147 -10.95 -1.67 18.06
CA ALA A 147 -12.02 -0.70 18.03
C ALA A 147 -11.51 0.75 18.16
N ALA A 148 -10.58 0.98 19.09
CA ALA A 148 -9.97 2.31 19.30
C ALA A 148 -9.18 2.81 18.07
N GLY A 149 -8.50 1.92 17.35
CA GLY A 149 -7.73 2.29 16.15
C GLY A 149 -8.57 2.70 14.94
N ARG A 150 -9.88 2.42 14.92
CA ARG A 150 -10.79 2.72 13.81
C ARG A 150 -11.61 4.01 13.99
N SER A 151 -11.58 4.62 15.17
CA SER A 151 -12.23 5.91 15.37
C SER A 151 -11.35 7.03 14.83
N SER A 152 -11.80 7.71 13.77
CA SER A 152 -11.25 9.04 13.46
C SER A 152 -11.53 9.96 14.64
N PRO A 153 -10.56 10.79 15.08
CA PRO A 153 -10.87 11.85 16.04
C PRO A 153 -11.99 12.74 15.45
N PRO A 154 -12.95 13.19 16.26
CA PRO A 154 -14.00 14.08 15.78
C PRO A 154 -13.36 15.34 15.19
N VAL A 155 -13.71 15.68 13.95
CA VAL A 155 -13.29 16.93 13.33
C VAL A 155 -13.95 18.07 14.13
N PRO A 156 -13.19 18.99 14.73
CA PRO A 156 -13.78 20.11 15.47
C PRO A 156 -14.62 20.96 14.50
N ARG A 157 -15.88 21.21 14.85
CA ARG A 157 -16.72 22.18 14.13
C ARG A 157 -16.18 23.58 14.44
N LYS A 158 -15.92 24.36 13.38
CA LYS A 158 -15.63 25.80 13.48
C LYS A 158 -16.86 26.57 13.92
#